data_AF-A0A2H0B2W4-F1
#
_entry.id   AF-A0A2H0B2W4-F1
#
_cell.length_a   1.000
_cell.length_b   1.000
_cell.length_c   1.000
_cell.angle_alpha   90.00
_cell.angle_beta   90.00
_cell.angle_gamma   90.00
#
_symmetry.space_group_name_H-M   'P 1'
#
loop_
_entity.id
_entity.type
_entity.pdbx_description
1 polymer ?
#
loop_
_entity_poly.entity_id
_entity_poly.type
_entity_poly.pdbx_seq_one_letter_code
_entity_poly.pdbx_strand_id
1 'polypeptide(L)'
;MGKIIKNNRGFTLIEIVVAAGIMALFSLTLISVFLATVRSGSKAQLLQAGHQEGDFALRQMARVIRGAKEVSCDSNSDLITVTGTSGPEIVFSVVPDDNGFPRVASDSNSDINFLTGTMA
;
A
#
# COMPACT_ATOMS: atom_id res chain seq x y z
N MET A 1 46.18 33.77 39.64
CA MET A 1 44.76 33.76 40.07
C MET A 1 43.93 34.47 39.00
N GLY A 2 43.27 33.74 38.10
CA GLY A 2 42.52 34.34 36.98
C GLY A 2 41.14 34.81 37.42
N LYS A 3 40.82 36.09 37.21
CA LYS A 3 39.54 36.70 37.56
C LYS A 3 38.47 36.31 36.53
N ILE A 4 37.46 35.54 36.94
CA ILE A 4 36.30 35.25 36.09
C ILE A 4 35.43 36.51 35.99
N ILE A 5 35.29 37.05 34.77
CA ILE A 5 34.42 38.19 34.48
C ILE A 5 33.01 37.65 34.21
N LYS A 6 32.07 37.85 35.15
CA LYS A 6 30.65 37.54 34.92
C LYS A 6 30.04 38.65 34.05
N ASN A 7 29.72 38.33 32.80
CA ASN A 7 28.94 39.18 31.92
C ASN A 7 27.46 39.09 32.32
N ASN A 8 26.90 40.18 32.87
CA ASN A 8 25.57 40.20 33.49
C ASN A 8 24.53 40.94 32.61
N ARG A 9 24.61 40.79 31.28
CA ARG A 9 23.64 41.37 30.34
C ARG A 9 22.52 40.37 30.10
N GLY A 10 21.30 40.72 30.52
CA GLY A 10 20.08 39.97 30.21
C GLY A 10 19.60 40.21 28.78
N PHE A 11 18.65 39.38 28.34
CA PHE A 11 18.01 39.54 27.03
C PHE A 11 17.07 40.75 27.01
N THR A 12 17.01 41.42 25.86
CA THR A 12 16.02 42.47 25.66
C THR A 12 14.64 41.87 25.42
N LEU A 13 13.58 42.63 25.75
CA LEU A 13 12.20 42.18 25.51
C LEU A 13 11.97 41.86 24.02
N ILE A 14 12.53 42.69 23.14
CA ILE A 14 12.40 42.50 21.69
C ILE A 14 13.11 41.23 21.20
N GLU A 15 14.28 40.86 21.75
CA GLU A 15 14.95 39.60 21.42
C GLU A 15 14.09 38.39 21.74
N ILE A 16 13.44 38.38 22.90
CA ILE A 16 12.58 37.26 23.31
C ILE A 16 11.36 37.14 22.39
N VAL A 17 10.75 38.27 22.01
CA VAL A 17 9.60 38.27 21.09
C VAL A 17 9.98 37.77 19.70
N VAL A 18 11.11 38.23 19.16
CA VAL A 18 11.60 37.79 17.85
C VAL A 18 12.01 36.32 17.87
N ALA A 19 12.72 35.87 18.90
CA ALA A 19 13.11 34.46 19.05
C ALA A 19 11.88 33.55 19.16
N ALA A 20 10.86 33.94 19.93
CA ALA A 20 9.61 33.20 20.04
C ALA A 20 8.86 33.12 18.69
N GLY A 21 8.82 34.22 17.93
CA GLY A 21 8.21 34.25 16.60
C GLY A 21 8.92 33.32 15.61
N ILE A 22 10.26 33.34 15.58
CA ILE A 22 11.05 32.44 14.73
C ILE A 22 10.85 30.99 15.14
N MET A 23 10.84 30.69 16.45
CA MET A 23 10.62 29.33 16.94
C MET A 23 9.22 28.81 16.61
N ALA A 24 8.20 29.67 16.64
CA ALA A 24 6.84 29.30 16.23
C ALA A 24 6.78 28.92 14.75
N LEU A 25 7.40 29.72 13.87
CA LEU A 25 7.46 29.43 12.43
C LEU A 25 8.24 28.13 12.16
N PHE A 26 9.37 27.95 12.85
CA PHE A 26 10.19 26.74 12.72
C PHE A 26 9.45 25.48 13.18
N SER A 27 8.69 25.58 14.28
CA SER A 27 7.89 24.45 14.76
C SER A 27 6.78 24.09 13.77
N LEU A 28 6.15 25.09 13.16
CA LEU A 28 5.11 24.87 12.16
C LEU A 28 5.65 24.14 10.92
N THR A 29 6.82 24.55 10.42
CA THR A 29 7.45 23.88 9.28
C THR A 29 7.85 22.44 9.62
N LEU A 30 8.42 22.20 10.81
CA LEU A 30 8.72 20.83 11.28
C LEU A 30 7.48 19.93 11.32
N ILE A 31 6.38 20.42 11.88
CA ILE A 31 5.11 19.67 11.94
C ILE A 31 4.60 19.37 10.52
N SER A 32 4.69 20.33 9.60
CA SER A 32 4.24 20.13 8.22
C SER A 32 5.04 19.05 7.49
N VAL A 33 6.37 19.04 7.65
CA VAL A 33 7.26 18.03 7.07
C VAL A 33 7.02 16.65 7.68
N PHE A 34 6.85 16.60 9.00
CA PHE A 34 6.52 15.37 9.72
C PHE A 34 5.21 14.76 9.20
N LEU A 35 4.14 15.56 9.12
CA LEU A 35 2.85 15.08 8.60
C LEU A 35 2.91 14.68 7.13
N ALA A 36 3.68 15.41 6.30
CA ALA A 36 3.89 15.04 4.91
C ALA A 36 4.58 13.68 4.78
N THR A 37 5.61 13.44 5.60
CA THR A 37 6.36 12.17 5.64
C THR A 37 5.46 11.01 6.07
N VAL A 38 4.68 11.19 7.15
CA VAL A 38 3.75 10.16 7.64
C VAL A 38 2.72 9.81 6.58
N ARG A 39 2.11 10.80 5.93
CA ARG A 39 1.12 10.56 4.85
C ARG A 39 1.72 9.89 3.62
N SER A 40 2.97 10.22 3.28
CA SER A 40 3.68 9.58 2.18
C SER A 40 3.90 8.08 2.46
N GLY A 41 4.19 7.71 3.71
CA GLY A 41 4.36 6.31 4.11
C GLY A 41 3.12 5.46 3.87
N SER A 42 1.93 5.97 4.24
CA SER A 42 0.67 5.22 4.08
C SER A 42 0.33 4.92 2.62
N LYS A 43 0.57 5.86 1.70
CA LYS A 43 0.34 5.62 0.27
C LYS A 43 1.28 4.56 -0.31
N ALA A 44 2.57 4.63 0.08
CA ALA A 44 3.56 3.65 -0.36
C ALA A 44 3.21 2.24 0.16
N GLN A 45 2.73 2.14 1.40
CA GLN A 45 2.29 0.87 1.98
C GLN A 45 1.10 0.25 1.24
N LEU A 46 0.07 1.05 0.90
CA LEU A 46 -1.08 0.56 0.13
C LEU A 46 -0.68 0.08 -1.26
N LEU A 47 0.18 0.83 -1.96
CA LEU A 47 0.68 0.43 -3.26
C LEU A 47 1.51 -0.86 -3.16
N GLN A 48 2.37 -0.97 -2.14
CA GLN A 48 3.17 -2.15 -1.90
C GLN A 48 2.31 -3.38 -1.57
N ALA A 49 1.23 -3.21 -0.80
CA ALA A 49 0.28 -4.29 -0.51
C ALA A 49 -0.40 -4.77 -1.80
N GLY A 50 -0.90 -3.86 -2.63
CA GLY A 50 -1.50 -4.21 -3.92
C GLY A 50 -0.54 -4.97 -4.86
N HIS A 51 0.74 -4.57 -4.90
CA HIS A 51 1.76 -5.31 -5.64
C HIS A 51 2.00 -6.71 -5.08
N GLN A 52 2.05 -6.89 -3.76
CA GLN A 52 2.24 -8.20 -3.13
C GLN A 52 1.07 -9.14 -3.38
N GLU A 53 -0.16 -8.64 -3.28
CA GLU A 53 -1.36 -9.41 -3.57
C GLU A 53 -1.45 -9.80 -5.04
N GLY A 54 -1.13 -8.87 -5.95
CA GLY A 54 -1.05 -9.16 -7.39
C GLY A 54 0.01 -10.21 -7.71
N ASP A 55 1.22 -10.08 -7.16
CA ASP A 55 2.29 -11.06 -7.32
C ASP A 55 1.90 -12.44 -6.77
N PHE A 56 1.20 -12.49 -5.64
CA PHE A 56 0.68 -13.73 -5.07
C PHE A 56 -0.33 -14.38 -6.02
N ALA A 57 -1.32 -13.62 -6.50
CA ALA A 57 -2.33 -14.09 -7.43
C ALA A 57 -1.68 -14.64 -8.73
N LEU A 58 -0.75 -13.90 -9.32
CA LEU A 58 -0.03 -14.32 -10.53
C LEU A 58 0.79 -15.59 -10.31
N ARG A 59 1.49 -15.72 -9.17
CA ARG A 59 2.25 -16.93 -8.85
C ARG A 59 1.35 -18.15 -8.68
N GLN A 60 0.19 -17.96 -8.07
CA GLN A 60 -0.80 -19.02 -7.88
C GLN A 60 -1.39 -19.45 -9.23
N MET A 61 -1.86 -18.50 -10.04
CA MET A 61 -2.37 -18.77 -11.39
C MET A 61 -1.31 -19.48 -12.24
N ALA A 62 -0.08 -18.97 -12.26
CA ALA A 62 1.01 -19.58 -13.02
C ALA A 62 1.33 -21.01 -12.57
N ARG A 63 1.18 -21.33 -11.28
CA ARG A 63 1.38 -22.70 -10.77
C ARG A 63 0.28 -23.63 -11.28
N VAL A 64 -0.97 -23.20 -11.22
CA VAL A 64 -2.14 -23.97 -11.66
C VAL A 64 -2.09 -24.19 -13.17
N ILE A 65 -1.83 -23.14 -13.95
CA ILE A 65 -1.70 -23.18 -15.41
C ILE A 65 -0.56 -24.12 -15.84
N ARG A 66 0.60 -24.10 -15.17
CA ARG A 66 1.72 -25.00 -15.49
C ARG A 66 1.43 -26.48 -15.20
N GLY A 67 0.52 -26.77 -14.27
CA GLY A 67 0.07 -28.12 -13.96
C GLY A 67 -1.15 -28.58 -14.75
N ALA A 68 -1.66 -27.74 -15.65
CA ALA A 68 -2.88 -27.98 -16.39
C ALA A 68 -2.67 -28.98 -17.54
N LYS A 69 -3.74 -29.70 -17.88
CA LYS A 69 -3.81 -30.50 -19.10
C LYS A 69 -4.18 -29.63 -20.30
N GLU A 70 -5.10 -28.70 -20.09
CA GLU A 70 -5.60 -27.78 -21.11
C GLU A 70 -5.89 -26.42 -20.47
N VAL A 71 -5.67 -25.36 -21.24
CA VAL A 71 -5.92 -23.98 -20.86
C VAL A 71 -6.69 -23.33 -22.00
N SER A 72 -7.87 -22.81 -21.70
CA SER A 72 -8.70 -22.07 -22.64
C SER A 72 -8.75 -20.61 -22.21
N CYS A 73 -8.35 -19.73 -23.11
CA CYS A 73 -8.44 -18.29 -22.94
C CYS A 73 -9.41 -17.75 -23.99
N ASP A 74 -10.54 -17.20 -23.57
CA ASP A 74 -11.44 -16.51 -24.48
C ASP A 74 -10.94 -15.07 -24.67
N SER A 75 -10.74 -14.67 -25.93
CA SER A 75 -10.26 -13.31 -26.26
C SER A 75 -11.32 -12.24 -26.06
N ASN A 76 -12.59 -12.62 -25.84
CA ASN A 76 -13.72 -11.71 -25.68
C ASN A 76 -14.17 -11.55 -24.23
N SER A 77 -13.50 -12.20 -23.27
CA SER A 77 -13.88 -12.15 -21.87
C SER A 77 -12.67 -12.29 -20.95
N ASP A 78 -12.71 -11.62 -19.79
CA ASP A 78 -11.64 -11.61 -18.79
C ASP A 78 -11.64 -12.89 -17.92
N LEU A 79 -11.65 -14.05 -18.58
CA LEU A 79 -11.72 -15.36 -17.96
C LEU A 79 -10.71 -16.34 -18.56
N ILE A 80 -10.09 -17.11 -17.67
CA ILE A 80 -9.14 -18.16 -18.03
C ILE A 80 -9.65 -19.45 -17.42
N THR A 81 -10.01 -20.39 -18.28
CA THR A 81 -10.44 -21.73 -17.90
C THR A 81 -9.24 -22.66 -17.91
N VAL A 82 -9.03 -23.37 -16.82
CA VAL A 82 -7.96 -24.36 -16.66
C VAL A 82 -8.54 -25.72 -16.34
N THR A 83 -8.23 -26.71 -17.18
CA THR A 83 -8.67 -28.09 -16.98
C THR A 83 -7.52 -28.95 -16.47
N GLY A 84 -7.69 -29.53 -15.28
CA GLY A 84 -6.71 -30.42 -14.67
C GLY A 84 -6.69 -31.81 -15.32
N THR A 85 -5.59 -32.56 -15.10
CA THR A 85 -5.38 -33.89 -15.70
C THR A 85 -6.32 -34.97 -15.14
N SER A 86 -6.92 -34.76 -13.96
CA SER A 86 -7.74 -35.76 -13.27
C SER A 86 -8.92 -35.19 -12.46
N GLY A 87 -9.36 -33.95 -12.70
CA GLY A 87 -10.24 -33.25 -11.76
C GLY A 87 -10.97 -32.02 -12.32
N PRO A 88 -11.66 -31.26 -11.44
CA PRO A 88 -12.58 -30.18 -11.80
C PRO A 88 -11.90 -29.03 -12.54
N GLU A 89 -12.71 -28.31 -13.33
CA GLU A 89 -12.35 -27.09 -14.03
C GLU A 89 -12.14 -25.95 -13.04
N ILE A 90 -11.02 -25.23 -13.16
CA ILE A 90 -10.72 -24.04 -12.39
C ILE A 90 -10.86 -22.85 -13.32
N VAL A 91 -11.74 -21.92 -12.99
CA VAL A 91 -11.98 -20.71 -13.79
C VAL A 91 -11.43 -19.51 -13.01
N PHE A 92 -10.43 -18.84 -13.58
CA PHE A 92 -10.00 -17.54 -13.09
C PHE A 92 -10.83 -16.45 -13.76
N SER A 93 -11.39 -15.54 -12.98
CA SER A 93 -12.18 -14.42 -13.48
C SER A 93 -12.02 -13.20 -12.58
N VAL A 94 -12.37 -12.04 -13.13
CA VAL A 94 -12.47 -10.81 -12.34
C VAL A 94 -13.91 -10.67 -11.87
N VAL A 95 -14.12 -10.79 -10.56
CA VAL A 95 -15.45 -10.72 -9.94
C VAL A 95 -15.49 -9.51 -9.00
N PRO A 96 -16.55 -8.69 -9.04
CA PRO A 96 -16.71 -7.61 -8.08
C PRO A 96 -16.94 -8.16 -6.66
N ASP A 97 -16.28 -7.55 -5.69
CA ASP A 97 -16.50 -7.79 -4.26
C ASP A 97 -17.88 -7.27 -3.79
N ASP A 98 -18.22 -7.50 -2.53
CA ASP A 98 -19.43 -6.97 -1.87
C ASP A 98 -19.53 -5.43 -1.95
N ASN A 99 -18.39 -4.75 -2.12
CA ASN A 99 -18.28 -3.30 -2.28
C ASN A 99 -18.23 -2.84 -3.75
N GLY A 100 -18.37 -3.75 -4.72
CA GLY A 100 -18.34 -3.46 -6.16
C GLY A 100 -16.94 -3.30 -6.77
N PHE A 101 -15.88 -3.55 -6.02
CA PHE A 101 -14.50 -3.47 -6.52
C PHE A 101 -14.09 -4.76 -7.26
N PRO A 102 -13.54 -4.68 -8.48
CA PRO A 102 -13.11 -5.86 -9.22
C PRO A 102 -11.91 -6.54 -8.54
N ARG A 103 -12.03 -7.84 -8.24
CA ARG A 103 -10.99 -8.66 -7.62
C ARG A 103 -10.73 -9.90 -8.46
N VAL A 104 -9.49 -10.39 -8.46
CA VAL A 104 -9.16 -11.65 -9.13
C VAL A 104 -9.65 -12.80 -8.25
N ALA A 105 -10.50 -13.65 -8.81
CA ALA A 105 -11.06 -14.80 -8.16
C ALA A 105 -10.76 -16.08 -8.93
N SER A 106 -10.82 -17.19 -8.21
CA SER A 106 -10.75 -18.54 -8.74
C SER A 106 -12.04 -19.25 -8.34
N ASP A 107 -12.86 -19.62 -9.31
CA ASP A 107 -13.98 -20.53 -9.11
C ASP A 107 -13.50 -21.96 -9.32
N SER A 108 -13.78 -22.82 -8.35
CA SER A 108 -13.65 -24.25 -8.51
C SER A 108 -14.96 -24.88 -8.08
N ASN A 109 -15.75 -25.35 -9.04
CA ASN A 109 -16.93 -26.15 -8.76
C ASN A 109 -17.98 -25.42 -7.89
N SER A 110 -18.25 -24.14 -8.17
CA SER A 110 -19.24 -23.21 -7.58
C SER A 110 -18.83 -22.46 -6.30
N ASP A 111 -17.60 -22.66 -5.80
CA ASP A 111 -17.03 -21.87 -4.73
C ASP A 111 -16.04 -20.83 -5.27
N ILE A 112 -16.37 -19.55 -5.08
CA ILE A 112 -15.53 -18.41 -5.48
C ILE A 112 -14.48 -18.14 -4.38
N ASN A 113 -13.21 -18.33 -4.72
CA ASN A 113 -12.09 -17.99 -3.85
C ASN A 113 -11.35 -16.75 -4.36
N PHE A 114 -11.36 -15.67 -3.58
CA PHE A 114 -10.62 -14.45 -3.93
C PHE A 114 -9.11 -14.63 -3.72
N LEU A 115 -8.32 -14.28 -4.74
CA LEU A 115 -6.85 -14.36 -4.71
C LEU A 115 -6.20 -13.04 -4.30
N THR A 116 -6.87 -11.92 -4.52
CA THR A 116 -6.45 -10.58 -4.10
C THR A 116 -7.29 -10.11 -2.92
N GLY A 117 -6.74 -9.29 -2.03
CA GLY A 117 -7.45 -8.72 -0.89
C GLY A 117 -8.54 -7.72 -1.32
N THR A 118 -9.35 -7.28 -0.36
CA THR A 118 -10.20 -6.10 -0.58
C THR A 118 -9.30 -4.89 -0.38
N MET A 119 -8.92 -4.22 -1.47
CA MET A 119 -8.22 -2.95 -1.36
C MET A 119 -9.27 -1.89 -1.01
N ALA A 120 -9.33 -1.54 0.28
CA ALA A 120 -10.16 -0.46 0.80
C ALA A 120 -9.58 0.93 0.47
#